data_AF-A8PTJ0-F1
#
_entry.id   AF-A8PTJ0-F1
#
_cell.length_a   1.000
_cell.length_b   1.000
_cell.length_c   1.000
_cell.angle_alpha   90.00
_cell.angle_beta   90.00
_cell.angle_gamma   90.00
#
_symmetry.space_group_name_H-M   'P 1'
#
loop_
_entity.id
_entity.type
_entity.pdbx_description
1 polymer ?
#
loop_
_entity_poly.entity_id
_entity_poly.type
_entity_poly.pdbx_seq_one_letter_code
_entity_poly.pdbx_strand_id
1 'polypeptide(L)' 'MAELDKLAIRGMRSFDSHEVNIIQFFKPLTVIVGHNGSGKTTIVECLKYAVAGDLPPNTKGGGFIHDPYVRPKYKLTL' A
#
# COMPACT_ATOMS: atom_id res chain seq x y z
N MET A 1 -2.32 -7.90 -24.34
CA MET A 1 -1.24 -7.72 -23.35
C MET A 1 -1.93 -7.58 -21.99
N ALA A 2 -1.39 -8.19 -20.93
CA ALA A 2 -1.94 -7.97 -19.59
C ALA A 2 -1.56 -6.57 -19.10
N GLU A 3 -2.47 -5.90 -18.39
CA GLU A 3 -2.31 -4.51 -17.97
C GLU A 3 -2.77 -4.31 -16.53
N LEU A 4 -2.12 -3.37 -15.85
CA LEU A 4 -2.49 -2.96 -14.50
C LEU A 4 -3.37 -1.71 -14.60
N ASP A 5 -4.62 -1.81 -14.17
CA ASP A 5 -5.59 -0.70 -14.16
C ASP A 5 -5.67 -0.05 -12.78
N LYS A 6 -6.17 -0.80 -11.78
CA LYS A 6 -6.35 -0.30 -10.41
C LYS A 6 -5.84 -1.29 -9.37
N LEU A 7 -5.36 -0.74 -8.25
CA LEU A 7 -5.06 -1.48 -7.03
C LEU A 7 -5.87 -0.88 -5.88
N ALA A 8 -6.67 -1.71 -5.22
CA ALA A 8 -7.38 -1.35 -4.00
C ALA A 8 -6.59 -1.87 -2.79
N ILE A 9 -6.30 -0.99 -1.82
CA ILE A 9 -5.55 -1.30 -0.60
C ILE A 9 -6.40 -0.92 0.60
N ARG A 10 -6.49 -1.83 1.57
CA ARG A 10 -7.17 -1.62 2.86
C ARG A 10 -6.48 -2.42 3.94
N GLY A 11 -6.25 -1.81 5.10
CA GLY A 11 -5.71 -2.51 6.28
C GLY A 11 -4.31 -3.08 6.08
N MET A 12 -3.48 -2.45 5.24
CA MET A 12 -2.10 -2.87 4.97
C MET A 12 -1.12 -1.80 5.45
N ARG A 13 -0.26 -2.14 6.41
CA ARG A 13 0.73 -1.24 7.03
C ARG A 13 0.21 0.16 7.37
N SER A 14 0.48 1.18 6.56
CA SER A 14 0.06 2.55 6.81
C SER A 14 -1.34 2.89 6.28
N PHE A 15 -1.98 1.96 5.57
CA PHE A 15 -3.35 2.11 5.08
C PHE A 15 -4.36 1.65 6.14
N ASP A 16 -5.31 2.53 6.45
CA ASP A 16 -6.35 2.29 7.46
C ASP A 16 -7.20 1.06 7.14
N SER A 17 -7.73 0.43 8.17
CA SER A 17 -8.55 -0.79 8.06
C SER A 17 -10.04 -0.52 7.79
N HIS A 18 -10.49 0.73 7.81
CA HIS A 18 -11.86 1.15 7.55
C HIS A 18 -12.03 1.78 6.17
N GLU A 19 -10.97 2.36 5.61
CA GLU A 19 -10.99 3.02 4.30
C GLU A 19 -10.30 2.19 3.20
N VAL A 20 -10.94 2.10 2.04
CA VAL A 20 -10.33 1.51 0.84
C VAL A 20 -9.67 2.63 0.04
N ASN A 21 -8.36 2.52 -0.17
CA ASN A 21 -7.59 3.43 -1.01
C ASN A 21 -7.43 2.81 -2.39
N ILE A 22 -7.85 3.54 -3.43
CA ILE A 22 -7.78 3.08 -4.83
C ILE A 22 -6.67 3.84 -5.55
N ILE A 23 -5.75 3.08 -6.16
CA ILE A 23 -4.63 3.61 -6.93
C ILE A 23 -4.89 3.27 -8.39
N GLN A 24 -5.03 4.31 -9.21
CA GLN A 24 -5.11 4.19 -10.67
C GLN A 24 -3.70 4.20 -11.27
N PHE A 25 -3.42 3.23 -12.12
CA PHE A 25 -2.19 3.19 -12.91
C PHE A 25 -2.43 3.80 -14.30
N PHE A 26 -1.45 4.59 -14.74
CA PHE A 26 -1.44 5.31 -16.00
C PHE A 26 -0.27 4.86 -16.87
N LYS A 27 -0.41 5.06 -18.18
CA LYS A 27 0.59 4.71 -19.20
C LYS A 27 1.21 5.98 -19.81
N PRO A 28 2.47 5.92 -20.25
CA PRO A 28 3.40 4.78 -20.11
C PRO A 28 4.02 4.69 -18.71
N LEU A 29 3.78 5.69 -17.85
CA LEU A 29 4.44 5.84 -16.56
C LEU A 29 3.44 6.31 -15.50
N THR A 30 3.51 5.69 -14.32
CA THR A 30 2.84 6.16 -13.09
C THR A 30 3.92 6.56 -12.09
N VAL A 31 3.83 7.77 -11.55
CA VAL A 31 4.79 8.28 -10.55
C VAL A 31 4.09 8.37 -9.19
N ILE A 32 4.65 7.70 -8.19
CA ILE A 32 4.14 7.72 -6.82
C ILE A 32 5.06 8.59 -5.96
N VAL A 33 4.57 9.74 -5.51
CA VAL A 33 5.31 10.71 -4.69
C VAL A 33 4.67 10.88 -3.30
N GLY A 34 5.44 11.39 -2.34
CA GLY A 34 4.97 11.64 -0.98
C GLY A 34 6.11 11.68 0.03
N HIS A 35 5.83 12.16 1.25
CA HIS A 35 6.82 12.23 2.33
C HIS A 35 7.29 10.85 2.82
N ASN A 36 8.36 10.81 3.62
CA ASN A 36 8.79 9.55 4.25
C ASN A 36 7.69 9.01 5.17
N GLY A 37 7.44 7.70 5.09
CA GLY A 37 6.34 7.05 5.82
C GLY A 37 4.95 7.19 5.19
N SER A 38 4.80 7.81 4.02
CA SER A 38 3.49 7.98 3.35
C SER A 38 2.92 6.72 2.69
N GLY A 39 3.55 5.55 2.84
CA GLY A 39 3.05 4.29 2.27
C GLY A 39 3.49 3.94 0.84
N LYS A 40 4.40 4.71 0.22
CA LYS A 40 4.88 4.44 -1.17
C LYS A 40 5.37 3.01 -1.39
N THR A 41 6.24 2.53 -0.50
CA THR A 41 6.77 1.16 -0.54
C THR A 41 5.65 0.14 -0.32
N THR A 42 4.68 0.44 0.55
CA THR A 42 3.52 -0.43 0.81
C THR A 42 2.67 -0.63 -0.44
N ILE A 43 2.54 0.38 -1.30
CA ILE A 43 1.84 0.25 -2.58
C ILE A 43 2.53 -0.81 -3.47
N VAL A 44 3.85 -0.71 -3.62
CA VAL A 44 4.64 -1.65 -4.43
C VAL A 44 4.60 -3.07 -3.84
N GLU A 45 4.65 -3.19 -2.52
CA GLU A 45 4.51 -4.46 -1.82
C GLU A 45 3.12 -5.09 -1.99
N CYS A 46 2.05 -4.29 -1.89
CA CYS A 46 0.68 -4.77 -2.15
C CYS A 46 0.51 -5.21 -3.59
N LEU A 47 1.14 -4.51 -4.54
CA LEU A 47 1.15 -4.93 -5.94
C LEU A 47 1.85 -6.28 -6.11
N LYS A 48 3.03 -6.45 -5.50
CA LYS A 48 3.79 -7.71 -5.53
C LYS A 48 2.98 -8.86 -4.92
N TYR A 49 2.34 -8.62 -3.78
CA TYR A 49 1.48 -9.60 -3.12
C TYR A 49 0.28 -9.97 -4.00
N ALA A 50 -0.38 -8.99 -4.63
CA ALA A 50 -1.56 -9.23 -5.46
C ALA A 50 -1.25 -10.09 -6.70
N VAL A 51 -0.06 -9.94 -7.30
CA VAL A 51 0.30 -10.66 -8.53
C VAL A 51 1.05 -11.97 -8.30
N ALA A 52 1.79 -12.08 -7.19
CA ALA A 52 2.67 -13.22 -6.94
C ALA A 52 2.42 -13.95 -5.60
N GLY A 53 1.58 -13.42 -4.71
CA GLY A 53 1.39 -13.96 -3.35
C GLY A 53 2.57 -13.72 -2.40
N ASP A 54 3.60 -13.02 -2.85
CA ASP A 54 4.81 -12.75 -2.07
C ASP A 54 4.55 -11.72 -0.97
N LEU A 55 4.78 -12.10 0.28
CA LEU A 55 4.77 -11.18 1.41
C LEU A 55 6.03 -10.31 1.41
N PRO A 56 5.98 -9.10 1.99
CA PRO A 56 7.17 -8.29 2.17
C PRO A 56 8.23 -9.00 3.03
N PRO A 57 9.52 -8.70 2.84
CA PRO A 57 10.58 -9.26 3.68
C PRO A 57 10.34 -8.92 5.16
N ASN A 58 10.79 -9.81 6.06
CA ASN A 58 10.69 -9.65 7.52
C ASN A 58 9.26 -9.56 8.09
N THR A 59 8.26 -10.07 7.38
CA THR A 59 6.85 -10.12 7.86
C THR A 59 6.47 -11.42 8.57
N LYS A 60 7.44 -12.26 8.98
CA LYS A 60 7.22 -13.52 9.70
C LYS A 60 6.40 -13.26 10.98
N GLY A 61 5.07 -13.41 10.89
CA GLY A 61 4.16 -13.28 12.04
C GLY A 61 3.22 -12.07 12.08
N GLY A 62 3.07 -11.27 11.01
CA GLY A 62 1.93 -10.32 10.91
C GLY A 62 2.24 -8.85 10.61
N GLY A 63 3.50 -8.46 10.40
CA GLY A 63 3.90 -7.06 10.14
C GLY A 63 3.43 -6.44 8.80
N PHE A 64 2.56 -7.13 8.06
CA PHE A 64 1.96 -6.60 6.84
C PHE A 64 0.56 -6.02 7.07
N ILE A 65 -0.19 -6.59 8.03
CA ILE A 65 -1.52 -6.12 8.40
C ILE A 65 -1.38 -4.83 9.20
N HIS A 66 -2.26 -3.85 8.92
CA HIS A 66 -2.34 -2.62 9.67
C HIS A 66 -2.75 -2.90 11.13
N ASP A 67 -1.90 -2.50 12.07
CA ASP A 67 -2.23 -2.50 13.49
C ASP A 67 -2.85 -1.15 13.88
N PRO A 68 -4.15 -1.09 14.23
CA PRO A 68 -4.84 0.15 14.58
C PRO A 68 -4.29 0.82 15.86
N TYR A 69 -3.50 0.11 16.67
CA TYR A 69 -2.85 0.64 17.87
C TYR A 69 -1.49 1.31 17.56
N VAL A 70 -0.94 1.09 16.35
CA VAL A 70 0.30 1.70 15.87
C VAL A 70 -0.03 2.89 14.95
N ARG A 71 -0.54 3.99 15.52
CA ARG A 71 -0.81 5.22 14.76
C ARG A 71 0.47 6.06 14.54
N PRO A 72 0.78 6.53 13.32
CA PRO A 72 1.72 7.64 13.13
C PRO A 72 1.05 8.94 13.61
N LYS A 73 1.83 9.82 14.25
CA LYS A 73 1.38 11.12 14.83
C LYS A 73 0.89 12.17 13.80
N TYR A 74 0.76 11.83 12.51
CA TYR A 74 0.49 12.82 11.46
C TYR A 74 -0.72 12.39 10.64
N LYS A 75 -1.78 13.18 10.77
CA LYS A 75 -2.98 13.11 9.94
C LYS A 75 -2.63 13.74 8.59
N LEU A 76 -2.77 12.99 7.50
CA LEU A 76 -2.75 13.54 6.15
C LEU A 76 -4.01 14.42 6.00
N THR A 77 -3.81 15.73 5.96
CA THR A 77 -4.80 16.66 5.42
C THR A 77 -4.55 16.69 3.91
N LEU A 78 -5.51 16.19 3.14
CA LEU A 78 -5.55 16.36 1.69
C LEU A 78 -5.92 17.81 1.34
#